data_AF-C7RV23-F1
#
_entry.id   AF-C7RV23-F1
#
_cell.length_a   1.000
_cell.length_b   1.000
_cell.length_c   1.000
_cell.angle_alpha   90.00
_cell.angle_beta   90.00
_cell.angle_gamma   90.00
#
_symmetry.space_group_name_H-M   'P 1'
#
loop_
_entity.id
_entity.type
_entity.pdbx_description
1 polymer ?
#
loop_
_entity_poly.entity_id
_entity_poly.type
_entity_poly.pdbx_seq_one_letter_code
_entity_poly.pdbx_strand_id
1 'polypeptide(L)'
;MDQAKHDFGVESYKQIRAEVAVLLARIENLFRYSLLASSAVFAWVLTQAFSVTDKGAICLKLPTEALAVAWWIPPAFIVLSGVITLATHIRVMQMSGFLAKCETALGHANLSWEAYLKPKPPMFATMTVIAWVLMLSTAGYSACVGASLSKSAPYCTASK
;
A
#
# COMPACT_ATOMS: atom_id res chain seq x y z
N MET A 1 14.28 -10.03 -42.46
CA MET A 1 13.29 -10.18 -41.37
C MET A 1 11.97 -9.64 -41.91
N ASP A 2 10.87 -10.39 -41.83
CA ASP A 2 9.58 -9.91 -42.35
C ASP A 2 9.17 -8.62 -41.64
N GLN A 3 8.90 -7.55 -42.39
CA GLN A 3 8.47 -6.24 -41.86
C GLN A 3 7.32 -6.41 -40.83
N ALA A 4 6.36 -7.28 -41.15
CA ALA A 4 5.23 -7.58 -40.29
C ALA A 4 5.62 -8.15 -38.90
N LYS A 5 6.69 -8.96 -38.81
CA LYS A 5 7.18 -9.51 -37.53
C LYS A 5 7.84 -8.44 -36.68
N HIS A 6 8.58 -7.52 -37.33
CA HIS A 6 9.18 -6.39 -36.66
C HIS A 6 8.10 -5.45 -36.09
N ASP A 7 7.11 -5.09 -36.92
CA ASP A 7 6.03 -4.17 -36.52
C ASP A 7 5.17 -4.76 -35.39
N PHE A 8 4.86 -6.06 -35.44
CA PHE A 8 4.19 -6.75 -34.34
C PHE A 8 5.00 -6.72 -33.03
N GLY A 9 6.33 -6.90 -33.11
CA GLY A 9 7.22 -6.85 -31.95
C GLY A 9 7.26 -5.46 -31.31
N VAL A 10 7.27 -4.40 -32.13
CA VAL A 10 7.24 -3.01 -31.66
C VAL A 10 5.91 -2.68 -30.98
N GLU A 11 4.77 -3.08 -31.54
CA GLU A 11 3.46 -2.84 -30.92
C GLU A 11 3.30 -3.62 -29.61
N SER A 12 3.74 -4.88 -29.58
CA SER A 12 3.74 -5.68 -28.34
C SER A 12 4.59 -5.03 -27.24
N TYR A 13 5.77 -4.50 -27.60
CA TYR A 13 6.64 -3.78 -26.68
C TYR A 13 5.95 -2.53 -26.10
N LYS A 14 5.35 -1.70 -26.96
CA LYS A 14 4.60 -0.51 -26.53
C LYS A 14 3.47 -0.85 -25.58
N GLN A 15 2.70 -1.89 -25.90
CA GLN A 15 1.58 -2.34 -25.07
C GLN A 15 2.08 -2.78 -23.68
N ILE A 16 3.10 -3.65 -23.61
CA ILE A 16 3.59 -4.16 -22.32
C ILE A 16 4.21 -3.04 -21.48
N ARG A 17 4.92 -2.09 -22.11
CA ARG A 17 5.44 -0.91 -21.42
C ARG A 17 4.32 -0.06 -20.82
N ALA A 18 3.23 0.14 -21.55
CA ALA A 18 2.05 0.86 -21.04
C ALA A 18 1.40 0.10 -19.87
N GLU A 19 1.25 -1.23 -19.97
CA GLU A 19 0.72 -2.06 -18.88
C GLU A 19 1.59 -1.98 -17.62
N VAL A 20 2.92 -2.04 -17.74
CA VAL A 20 3.84 -1.90 -16.60
C VAL A 20 3.71 -0.54 -15.93
N ALA A 21 3.60 0.54 -16.72
CA ALA A 21 3.40 1.88 -16.17
C ALA A 21 2.10 2.00 -15.36
N VAL A 22 1.01 1.40 -15.85
CA VAL A 22 -0.28 1.34 -15.15
C VAL A 22 -0.18 0.55 -13.85
N LEU A 23 0.52 -0.59 -13.85
CA LEU A 23 0.70 -1.40 -12.64
C LEU A 23 1.55 -0.68 -11.58
N LEU A 24 2.58 0.06 -11.99
CA LEU A 24 3.38 0.88 -11.09
C LEU A 24 2.55 2.01 -10.46
N ALA A 25 1.76 2.73 -11.27
CA ALA A 25 0.86 3.77 -10.76
C ALA A 25 -0.18 3.19 -9.78
N ARG A 26 -0.65 1.96 -10.03
CA ARG A 26 -1.56 1.26 -9.13
C ARG A 26 -0.91 0.95 -7.78
N ILE A 27 0.36 0.51 -7.76
CA ILE A 27 1.13 0.28 -6.53
C ILE A 27 1.23 1.57 -5.71
N GLU A 28 1.59 2.68 -6.37
CA GLU A 28 1.70 3.98 -5.70
C GLU A 28 0.36 4.44 -5.10
N ASN A 29 -0.74 4.29 -5.85
CA ASN A 29 -2.07 4.61 -5.35
C ASN A 29 -2.49 3.72 -4.17
N LEU A 30 -2.21 2.42 -4.22
CA LEU A 30 -2.47 1.50 -3.09
C LEU A 30 -1.73 1.93 -1.82
N PHE A 31 -0.48 2.38 -1.97
CA PHE A 31 0.31 2.91 -0.85
C PHE A 31 -0.30 4.20 -0.28
N ARG A 32 -0.71 5.14 -1.14
CA ARG A 32 -1.37 6.38 -0.71
C ARG A 32 -2.70 6.09 0.00
N TYR A 33 -3.50 5.17 -0.54
CA TYR A 33 -4.77 4.79 0.06
C TYR A 33 -4.61 4.08 1.40
N SER A 34 -3.60 3.22 1.56
CA SER A 34 -3.36 2.57 2.86
C SER A 34 -2.98 3.58 3.94
N LEU A 35 -2.27 4.63 3.59
CA LEU A 35 -1.93 5.71 4.51
C LEU A 35 -3.16 6.57 4.87
N LEU A 36 -3.92 7.04 3.85
CA LEU A 36 -5.09 7.90 4.05
C LEU A 36 -6.27 7.19 4.72
N ALA A 37 -6.56 5.95 4.34
CA ALA A 37 -7.65 5.19 4.93
C ALA A 37 -7.35 4.87 6.40
N SER A 38 -6.11 4.47 6.71
CA SER A 38 -5.69 4.19 8.10
C SER A 38 -5.75 5.42 8.98
N SER A 39 -5.25 6.57 8.50
CA SER A 39 -5.30 7.82 9.27
C SER A 39 -6.72 8.31 9.49
N ALA A 40 -7.59 8.20 8.48
CA ALA A 40 -9.01 8.55 8.59
C ALA A 40 -9.73 7.69 9.63
N VAL A 41 -9.51 6.36 9.61
CA VAL A 41 -10.10 5.45 10.58
C VAL A 41 -9.59 5.74 11.99
N PHE A 42 -8.27 5.93 12.19
CA PHE A 42 -7.75 6.29 13.50
C PHE A 42 -8.27 7.65 13.99
N ALA A 43 -8.33 8.66 13.14
CA ALA A 43 -8.89 9.98 13.48
C ALA A 43 -10.37 9.86 13.87
N TRP A 44 -11.15 9.06 13.13
CA TRP A 44 -12.54 8.79 13.45
C TRP A 44 -12.69 8.09 14.81
N VAL A 45 -11.88 7.04 15.07
CA VAL A 45 -11.88 6.35 16.35
C VAL A 45 -11.54 7.31 17.49
N LEU A 46 -10.48 8.11 17.36
CA LEU A 46 -10.07 9.05 18.40
C LEU A 46 -11.13 10.12 18.69
N THR A 47 -11.86 10.59 17.67
CA THR A 47 -12.87 11.64 17.82
C THR A 47 -14.24 11.13 18.26
N GLN A 48 -14.60 9.88 17.96
CA GLN A 48 -15.92 9.33 18.26
C GLN A 48 -15.95 8.35 19.44
N ALA A 49 -14.84 7.66 19.72
CA ALA A 49 -14.81 6.63 20.76
C ALA A 49 -14.72 7.18 22.18
N PHE A 50 -14.10 8.35 22.35
CA PHE A 50 -13.81 8.94 23.66
C PHE A 50 -14.65 10.20 23.90
N SER A 51 -15.13 10.35 25.13
CA SER A 51 -15.70 11.60 25.64
C SER A 51 -15.10 11.89 27.01
N VAL A 52 -15.29 13.11 27.49
CA VAL A 52 -14.87 13.53 28.83
C VAL A 52 -16.11 13.59 29.72
N THR A 53 -16.06 12.98 30.90
CA THR A 53 -17.14 13.09 31.89
C THR A 53 -17.06 14.43 32.63
N ASP A 54 -18.12 14.82 33.35
CA ASP A 54 -18.19 16.10 34.07
C ASP A 54 -17.05 16.30 35.10
N LYS A 55 -16.44 15.20 35.55
CA LYS A 55 -15.27 15.16 36.47
C LYS A 55 -13.92 15.21 35.75
N GLY A 56 -13.88 15.39 34.43
CA GLY A 56 -12.64 15.45 33.64
C GLY A 56 -12.00 14.09 33.30
N ALA A 57 -12.62 12.97 33.68
CA ALA A 57 -12.13 11.63 33.34
C ALA A 57 -12.54 11.22 31.91
N ILE A 58 -11.64 10.54 31.20
CA ILE A 58 -11.91 9.96 29.87
C ILE A 58 -12.86 8.78 30.03
N CYS A 59 -13.95 8.78 29.28
CA CYS A 59 -14.93 7.70 29.24
C CYS A 59 -15.20 7.23 27.80
N LEU A 60 -15.64 5.99 27.64
CA LEU A 60 -15.97 5.39 26.35
C LEU A 60 -17.41 5.66 25.94
N LYS A 61 -17.60 6.17 24.73
CA LYS A 61 -18.92 6.41 24.12
C LYS A 61 -19.45 5.18 23.37
N LEU A 62 -18.55 4.35 22.85
CA LEU A 62 -18.88 3.16 22.04
C LEU A 62 -18.68 1.86 22.85
N PRO A 63 -19.42 0.78 22.53
CA PRO A 63 -19.20 -0.53 23.12
C PRO A 63 -17.80 -1.06 22.78
N THR A 64 -17.16 -1.75 23.74
CA THR A 64 -15.81 -2.29 23.61
C THR A 64 -15.62 -3.19 22.40
N GLU A 65 -16.63 -3.98 22.05
CA GLU A 65 -16.57 -4.90 20.91
C GLU A 65 -16.43 -4.16 19.56
N ALA A 66 -17.21 -3.10 19.36
CA ALA A 66 -17.13 -2.29 18.14
C ALA A 66 -15.80 -1.54 18.06
N LEU A 67 -15.33 -1.05 19.21
CA LEU A 67 -14.06 -0.34 19.30
C LEU A 67 -12.86 -1.27 19.03
N ALA A 68 -12.89 -2.50 19.55
CA ALA A 68 -11.86 -3.50 19.29
C ALA A 68 -11.74 -3.79 17.80
N VAL A 69 -12.85 -3.98 17.09
CA VAL A 69 -12.85 -4.17 15.64
C VAL A 69 -12.28 -2.94 14.93
N ALA A 70 -12.71 -1.73 15.31
CA ALA A 70 -12.27 -0.49 14.68
C ALA A 70 -10.75 -0.28 14.76
N TRP A 71 -10.11 -0.66 15.87
CA TRP A 71 -8.65 -0.58 16.03
C TRP A 71 -7.88 -1.56 15.11
N TRP A 72 -8.49 -2.68 14.72
CA TRP A 72 -7.87 -3.68 13.84
C TRP A 72 -8.07 -3.42 12.34
N ILE A 73 -9.01 -2.54 11.96
CA ILE A 73 -9.26 -2.22 10.54
C ILE A 73 -7.99 -1.65 9.84
N PRO A 74 -7.29 -0.64 10.41
CA PRO A 74 -6.08 -0.09 9.77
C PRO A 74 -4.95 -1.12 9.52
N PRO A 75 -4.49 -1.91 10.51
CA PRO A 75 -3.44 -2.90 10.25
C PRO A 75 -3.90 -3.98 9.27
N ALA A 76 -5.17 -4.43 9.33
CA ALA A 76 -5.71 -5.38 8.36
C ALA A 76 -5.67 -4.82 6.93
N PHE A 77 -6.04 -3.55 6.75
CA PHE A 77 -5.98 -2.88 5.45
C PHE A 77 -4.56 -2.74 4.92
N ILE A 78 -3.60 -2.37 5.79
CA ILE A 78 -2.17 -2.32 5.44
C ILE A 78 -1.66 -3.70 4.99
N VAL A 79 -2.03 -4.78 5.68
CA VAL A 79 -1.67 -6.15 5.29
C VAL A 79 -2.25 -6.51 3.91
N LEU A 80 -3.55 -6.30 3.71
CA LEU A 80 -4.21 -6.62 2.43
C LEU A 80 -3.61 -5.82 1.26
N SER A 81 -3.37 -4.52 1.46
CA SER A 81 -2.73 -3.67 0.45
C SER A 81 -1.29 -4.11 0.15
N GLY A 82 -0.55 -4.59 1.16
CA GLY A 82 0.79 -5.16 1.00
C GLY A 82 0.78 -6.43 0.14
N VAL A 83 -0.17 -7.35 0.39
CA VAL A 83 -0.33 -8.58 -0.41
C VAL A 83 -0.64 -8.26 -1.87
N ILE A 84 -1.57 -7.33 -2.12
CA ILE A 84 -1.92 -6.91 -3.50
C ILE A 84 -0.71 -6.25 -4.18
N THR A 85 0.04 -5.43 -3.45
CA THR A 85 1.25 -4.77 -3.95
C THR A 85 2.32 -5.79 -4.31
N LEU A 86 2.54 -6.81 -3.47
CA LEU A 86 3.48 -7.90 -3.73
C LEU A 86 3.10 -8.69 -4.98
N ALA A 87 1.82 -9.09 -5.10
CA ALA A 87 1.33 -9.80 -6.28
C ALA A 87 1.50 -8.95 -7.56
N THR A 88 1.24 -7.66 -7.47
CA THR A 88 1.44 -6.71 -8.59
C THR A 88 2.92 -6.58 -8.94
N HIS A 89 3.81 -6.51 -7.95
CA HIS A 89 5.24 -6.45 -8.15
C HIS A 89 5.78 -7.70 -8.86
N ILE A 90 5.34 -8.90 -8.46
CA ILE A 90 5.72 -10.16 -9.13
C ILE A 90 5.29 -10.13 -10.60
N ARG A 91 4.08 -9.65 -10.90
CA ARG A 91 3.59 -9.52 -12.28
C ARG A 91 4.43 -8.53 -13.09
N VAL A 92 4.80 -7.39 -12.51
CA VAL A 92 5.71 -6.42 -13.14
C VAL A 92 7.07 -7.05 -13.44
N MET A 93 7.61 -7.87 -12.53
CA MET A 93 8.89 -8.57 -12.75
C MET A 93 8.81 -9.61 -13.88
N GLN A 94 7.68 -10.30 -14.02
CA GLN A 94 7.46 -11.22 -15.15
C GLN A 94 7.37 -10.47 -16.48
N MET A 95 6.64 -9.35 -16.51
CA MET A 95 6.50 -8.48 -17.69
C MET A 95 7.83 -7.82 -18.08
N SER A 96 8.62 -7.36 -17.12
CA SER A 96 9.93 -6.76 -17.38
C SER A 96 10.93 -7.79 -17.92
N GLY A 97 10.87 -9.04 -17.46
CA GLY A 97 11.67 -10.13 -18.01
C GLY A 97 11.31 -10.44 -19.48
N PHE A 98 10.04 -10.28 -19.87
CA PHE A 98 9.63 -10.41 -21.26
C PHE A 98 10.08 -9.21 -22.12
N LEU A 99 9.93 -7.99 -21.59
CA LEU A 99 10.43 -6.77 -22.25
C LEU A 99 11.93 -6.88 -22.60
N ALA A 100 12.75 -7.36 -21.66
CA ALA A 100 14.18 -7.56 -21.90
C ALA A 100 14.47 -8.54 -23.07
N LYS A 101 13.64 -9.58 -23.23
CA LYS A 101 13.74 -10.51 -24.35
C LYS A 101 13.30 -9.87 -25.69
N CYS A 102 12.25 -9.06 -25.67
CA CYS A 102 11.83 -8.30 -26.85
C CYS A 102 12.89 -7.29 -27.29
N GLU A 103 13.50 -6.58 -26.36
CA GLU A 103 14.56 -5.59 -26.65
C GLU A 103 15.79 -6.24 -27.29
N THR A 104 16.22 -7.39 -26.76
CA THR A 104 17.33 -8.16 -27.34
C THR A 104 17.00 -8.71 -28.74
N ALA A 105 15.76 -9.15 -28.97
CA ALA A 105 15.31 -9.64 -30.28
C ALA A 105 15.12 -8.52 -31.33
N LEU A 106 14.74 -7.31 -30.91
CA LEU A 106 14.60 -6.13 -31.79
C LEU A 106 15.97 -5.48 -32.14
N GLY A 107 17.06 -5.99 -31.57
CA GLY A 107 18.40 -5.86 -32.12
C GLY A 107 19.12 -4.53 -31.89
N HIS A 108 18.61 -3.62 -31.06
CA HIS A 108 19.29 -2.35 -30.79
C HIS A 108 19.25 -1.95 -29.31
N ALA A 109 19.98 -2.70 -28.48
CA ALA A 109 20.28 -2.27 -27.12
C ALA A 109 21.00 -0.89 -27.11
N ASN A 110 21.84 -0.60 -28.11
CA ASN A 110 22.70 0.59 -28.13
C ASN A 110 22.04 1.89 -28.64
N LEU A 111 20.79 1.87 -29.12
CA LEU A 111 20.08 3.09 -29.57
C LEU A 111 19.04 3.58 -28.56
N SER A 112 18.69 2.77 -27.55
CA SER A 112 17.78 3.18 -26.48
C SER A 112 18.54 3.92 -25.39
N TRP A 113 17.96 5.01 -24.88
CA TRP A 113 18.42 5.70 -23.67
C TRP A 113 18.56 4.75 -22.45
N GLU A 114 17.90 3.60 -22.47
CA GLU A 114 17.96 2.57 -21.42
C GLU A 114 19.32 1.86 -21.33
N ALA A 115 20.13 1.80 -22.39
CA ALA A 115 21.50 1.29 -22.30
C ALA A 115 22.40 2.13 -21.38
N TYR A 116 22.04 3.40 -21.15
CA TYR A 116 22.72 4.27 -20.21
C TYR A 116 22.22 4.09 -18.76
N LEU A 117 21.09 3.42 -18.57
CA LEU A 117 20.60 2.98 -17.27
C LEU A 117 21.18 1.59 -16.97
N LYS A 118 22.43 1.55 -16.49
CA LYS A 118 22.94 0.34 -15.81
C LYS A 118 21.92 -0.12 -14.76
N PRO A 119 21.74 -1.43 -14.54
CA PRO A 119 20.81 -1.93 -13.54
C PRO A 119 21.14 -1.27 -12.19
N LYS A 120 20.30 -0.33 -11.79
CA LYS A 120 20.42 0.33 -10.48
C LYS A 120 19.90 -0.65 -9.43
N PRO A 121 20.48 -0.65 -8.22
CA PRO A 121 19.89 -1.40 -7.12
C PRO A 121 18.42 -0.98 -6.96
N PRO A 122 17.52 -1.90 -6.54
CA PRO A 122 16.09 -1.67 -6.46
C PRO A 122 15.70 -0.75 -5.28
N MET A 123 16.30 0.44 -5.24
CA MET A 123 16.22 1.41 -4.15
C MET A 123 14.77 1.77 -3.82
N PHE A 124 13.94 1.96 -4.83
CA PHE A 124 12.51 2.24 -4.66
C PHE A 124 11.77 1.08 -4.01
N ALA A 125 12.05 -0.16 -4.40
CA ALA A 125 11.42 -1.33 -3.79
C ALA A 125 11.85 -1.46 -2.33
N THR A 126 13.15 -1.31 -2.03
CA THR A 126 13.67 -1.37 -0.66
C THR A 126 13.04 -0.29 0.23
N MET A 127 12.98 0.96 -0.24
CA MET A 127 12.37 2.05 0.52
C MET A 127 10.87 1.84 0.73
N THR A 128 10.16 1.30 -0.27
CA THR A 128 8.73 0.98 -0.15
C THR A 128 8.50 -0.11 0.89
N VAL A 129 9.33 -1.14 0.93
CA VAL A 129 9.25 -2.21 1.94
C VAL A 129 9.52 -1.66 3.34
N ILE A 130 10.56 -0.82 3.51
CA ILE A 130 10.85 -0.18 4.80
C ILE A 130 9.66 0.67 5.26
N ALA A 131 9.13 1.52 4.39
CA ALA A 131 7.98 2.37 4.69
C ALA A 131 6.75 1.54 5.08
N TRP A 132 6.50 0.45 4.37
CA TRP A 132 5.38 -0.45 4.66
C TRP A 132 5.54 -1.16 6.02
N VAL A 133 6.75 -1.62 6.36
CA VAL A 133 7.03 -2.22 7.68
C VAL A 133 6.83 -1.20 8.80
N LEU A 134 7.28 0.04 8.61
CA LEU A 134 7.06 1.13 9.57
C LEU A 134 5.57 1.46 9.73
N MET A 135 4.81 1.50 8.65
CA MET A 135 3.36 1.68 8.72
C MET A 135 2.66 0.54 9.46
N LEU A 136 3.05 -0.71 9.21
CA LEU A 136 2.46 -1.86 9.87
C LEU A 136 2.79 -1.90 11.36
N SER A 137 4.04 -1.60 11.74
CA SER A 137 4.46 -1.59 13.14
C SER A 137 3.77 -0.48 13.93
N THR A 138 3.66 0.72 13.37
CA THR A 138 2.99 1.85 14.00
C THR A 138 1.48 1.64 14.11
N ALA A 139 0.84 1.10 13.07
CA ALA A 139 -0.58 0.74 13.11
C ALA A 139 -0.86 -0.38 14.12
N GLY A 140 -0.02 -1.41 14.15
CA GLY A 140 -0.11 -2.50 15.11
C GLY A 140 0.07 -2.03 16.56
N TYR A 141 1.08 -1.19 16.81
CA TYR A 141 1.28 -0.56 18.12
C TYR A 141 0.06 0.26 18.55
N SER A 142 -0.45 1.12 17.66
CA SER A 142 -1.63 1.95 17.93
C SER A 142 -2.87 1.11 18.21
N ALA A 143 -3.08 0.02 17.48
CA ALA A 143 -4.17 -0.92 17.72
C ALA A 143 -4.06 -1.61 19.08
N CYS A 144 -2.87 -2.06 19.47
CA CYS A 144 -2.62 -2.67 20.78
C CYS A 144 -2.86 -1.70 21.94
N VAL A 145 -2.37 -0.46 21.81
CA VAL A 145 -2.58 0.59 22.82
C VAL A 145 -4.07 0.94 22.92
N GLY A 146 -4.74 1.15 21.78
CA GLY A 146 -6.17 1.46 21.73
C GLY A 146 -7.04 0.35 22.32
N ALA A 147 -6.75 -0.91 22.00
CA ALA A 147 -7.43 -2.06 22.59
C ALA A 147 -7.20 -2.17 24.10
N SER A 148 -5.97 -1.91 24.57
CA SER A 148 -5.67 -1.93 26.01
C SER A 148 -6.40 -0.82 26.77
N LEU A 149 -6.46 0.38 26.18
CA LEU A 149 -7.21 1.50 26.76
C LEU A 149 -8.71 1.22 26.83
N SER A 150 -9.27 0.56 25.81
CA SER A 150 -10.69 0.21 25.75
C SER A 150 -11.13 -0.74 26.87
N LYS A 151 -10.23 -1.58 27.38
CA LYS A 151 -10.54 -2.51 28.48
C LYS A 151 -10.56 -1.84 29.85
N SER A 152 -9.82 -0.74 30.00
CA SER A 152 -9.61 -0.08 31.29
C SER A 152 -10.53 1.13 31.50
N ALA A 153 -11.11 1.69 30.44
CA ALA A 153 -11.89 2.92 30.52
C ALA A 153 -13.36 2.65 30.90
N PRO A 154 -13.95 3.44 31.82
CA PRO A 154 -15.38 3.34 32.14
C PRO A 154 -16.25 3.88 31.00
N TYR A 155 -17.48 3.40 30.88
CA TYR A 155 -18.45 3.89 29.90
C TYR A 155 -19.04 5.25 30.29
N CYS A 156 -19.22 6.14 29.31
CA CYS A 156 -19.99 7.35 29.51
C CYS A 156 -21.47 6.98 29.61
N THR A 157 -22.09 7.15 30.77
CA THR A 157 -23.56 7.14 30.83
C THR A 157 -24.04 8.44 30.20
N ALA A 158 -24.96 8.35 29.24
CA ALA A 158 -25.58 9.55 28.68
C ALA A 158 -26.32 10.27 29.81
N SER A 159 -25.82 11.45 30.21
CA SER A 159 -26.61 12.36 31.03
C SER A 159 -27.85 12.73 30.22
N LYS A 160 -29.02 12.38 30.73
CA LYS A 160 -30.32 12.70 30.11
C LYS A 160 -30.61 14.19 30.20
#